data_AF-A0A927VT03-F1
#
_entry.id   AF-A0A927VT03-F1
#
_cell.length_a   1.000
_cell.length_b   1.000
_cell.length_c   1.000
_cell.angle_alpha   90.00
_cell.angle_beta   90.00
_cell.angle_gamma   90.00
#
_symmetry.space_group_name_H-M   'P 1'
#
loop_
_entity.id
_entity.type
_entity.pdbx_description
1 polymer ?
#
loop_
_entity_poly.entity_id
_entity_poly.type
_entity_poly.pdbx_seq_one_letter_code
_entity_poly.pdbx_strand_id
1 'polypeptide(L)'
;MKPLIEIKTVPITFEFKRTEAQFKPEETTAELEMHKEKGSLQIKSRPIKLNIDTFETKKSAGNGSVFDSVKSYAAAGREAAYQATARYGQEGNILMDVELNDEAFQQIADLRLGNNEHKTPNIKWIPDTPPDIKWEPGDLTIKYEMDKINFDFKQHTTPLKFIPGDIEFIMTQRPEVIITYVGGPLYVPPSADPGYVETEE
;
A
#
# COMPACT_ATOMS: atom_id res chain seq x y z
N MET A 1 -36.57 -24.66 105.11
CA MET A 1 -37.08 -25.72 104.21
C MET A 1 -36.29 -25.66 102.92
N LYS A 2 -35.78 -26.79 102.40
CA LYS A 2 -35.13 -26.87 101.08
C LYS A 2 -36.17 -27.30 100.03
N PRO A 3 -36.08 -26.82 98.78
CA PRO A 3 -36.99 -27.23 97.71
C PRO A 3 -36.85 -28.72 97.41
N LEU A 4 -38.00 -29.42 97.23
CA LEU A 4 -38.07 -30.88 97.00
C LEU A 4 -38.06 -31.25 95.50
N ILE A 5 -37.96 -30.26 94.62
CA ILE A 5 -37.96 -30.41 93.16
C ILE A 5 -36.73 -29.69 92.62
N GLU A 6 -35.95 -30.38 91.78
CA GLU A 6 -34.85 -29.81 91.00
C GLU A 6 -35.29 -29.70 89.54
N ILE A 7 -35.17 -28.51 88.95
CA ILE A 7 -35.52 -28.24 87.55
C ILE A 7 -34.23 -27.89 86.81
N LYS A 8 -33.85 -28.70 85.82
CA LYS A 8 -32.71 -28.43 84.93
C LYS A 8 -33.21 -28.10 83.53
N THR A 9 -32.82 -26.93 83.03
CA THR A 9 -33.15 -26.48 81.68
C THR A 9 -31.94 -26.68 80.77
N VAL A 10 -32.11 -27.45 79.71
CA VAL A 10 -31.12 -27.63 78.66
C VAL A 10 -31.37 -26.57 77.58
N PRO A 11 -30.41 -25.67 77.31
CA PRO A 11 -30.59 -24.63 76.29
C PRO A 11 -30.58 -25.23 74.87
N ILE A 12 -31.24 -24.53 73.95
CA ILE A 12 -31.21 -24.84 72.52
C ILE A 12 -29.86 -24.42 71.92
N THR A 13 -29.29 -25.25 71.04
CA THR A 13 -28.07 -24.92 70.31
C THR A 13 -28.32 -25.01 68.81
N PHE A 14 -27.94 -23.96 68.08
CA PHE A 14 -28.02 -23.88 66.64
C PHE A 14 -26.63 -23.70 66.03
N GLU A 15 -26.39 -24.36 64.91
CA GLU A 15 -25.23 -24.15 64.06
C GLU A 15 -25.65 -23.44 62.77
N PHE A 16 -24.82 -22.50 62.33
CA PHE A 16 -25.07 -21.66 61.16
C PHE A 16 -24.11 -22.04 60.05
N LYS A 17 -24.65 -22.58 58.94
CA LYS A 17 -23.88 -22.88 57.74
C LYS A 17 -24.23 -21.88 56.65
N ARG A 18 -23.24 -21.11 56.20
CA ARG A 18 -23.40 -20.10 55.16
C ARG A 18 -22.64 -20.49 53.91
N THR A 19 -23.33 -20.41 52.78
CA THR A 19 -22.70 -20.48 51.45
C THR A 19 -22.61 -19.06 50.90
N GLU A 20 -21.39 -18.61 50.59
CA GLU A 20 -21.18 -17.27 50.02
C GLU A 20 -21.70 -17.19 48.59
N ALA A 21 -22.32 -16.06 48.24
CA ALA A 21 -22.77 -15.78 46.89
C ALA A 21 -21.56 -15.62 45.95
N GLN A 22 -21.67 -16.14 44.73
CA GLN A 22 -20.59 -16.07 43.74
C GLN A 22 -21.08 -15.41 42.45
N PHE A 23 -20.25 -14.50 41.91
CA PHE A 23 -20.36 -13.97 40.56
C PHE A 23 -19.36 -14.69 39.67
N LYS A 24 -19.84 -15.48 38.71
CA LYS A 24 -18.98 -16.15 37.73
C LYS A 24 -19.18 -15.48 36.36
N PRO A 25 -18.20 -14.70 35.87
CA PRO A 25 -18.20 -14.29 34.47
C PRO A 25 -17.97 -15.54 33.61
N GLU A 26 -18.77 -15.71 32.56
CA GLU A 26 -18.52 -16.73 31.55
C GLU A 26 -17.37 -16.24 30.66
N GLU A 27 -16.35 -17.07 30.45
CA GLU A 27 -15.21 -16.67 29.60
C GLU A 27 -15.69 -16.55 28.15
N THR A 28 -15.65 -15.34 27.60
CA THR A 28 -15.90 -15.10 26.18
C THR A 28 -14.65 -14.55 25.53
N THR A 29 -14.38 -15.04 24.32
CA THR A 29 -13.32 -14.54 23.47
C THR A 29 -13.94 -13.57 22.47
N ALA A 30 -13.36 -12.37 22.31
CA ALA A 30 -13.75 -11.48 21.22
C ALA A 30 -13.08 -11.95 19.92
N GLU A 31 -13.86 -12.13 18.85
CA GLU A 31 -13.34 -12.48 17.53
C GLU A 31 -13.19 -11.20 16.68
N LEU A 32 -11.98 -10.97 16.16
CA LEU A 32 -11.67 -9.90 15.21
C LEU A 32 -11.24 -10.52 13.89
N GLU A 33 -12.05 -10.35 12.85
CA GLU A 33 -11.70 -10.75 11.48
C GLU A 33 -11.29 -9.52 10.69
N MET A 34 -10.05 -9.51 10.21
CA MET A 34 -9.51 -8.45 9.36
C MET A 34 -9.31 -9.00 7.95
N HIS A 35 -10.11 -8.52 6.99
CA HIS A 35 -9.95 -8.86 5.59
C HIS A 35 -9.28 -7.71 4.85
N LYS A 36 -8.12 -7.99 4.23
CA LYS A 36 -7.35 -7.02 3.42
C LYS A 36 -7.32 -7.45 1.96
N GLU A 37 -7.94 -6.67 1.09
CA GLU A 37 -7.77 -6.76 -0.36
C GLU A 37 -6.57 -5.89 -0.76
N LYS A 38 -5.54 -6.51 -1.36
CA LYS A 38 -4.36 -5.79 -1.84
C LYS A 38 -4.73 -5.02 -3.11
N GLY A 39 -4.50 -3.73 -3.08
CA GLY A 39 -4.52 -2.86 -4.24
C GLY A 39 -3.39 -3.20 -5.21
N SER A 40 -3.46 -2.62 -6.40
CA SER A 40 -2.53 -2.91 -7.50
C SER A 40 -1.91 -1.64 -8.06
N LEU A 41 -0.65 -1.72 -8.47
CA LEU A 41 0.05 -0.69 -9.23
C LEU A 41 0.45 -1.28 -10.58
N GLN A 42 -0.14 -0.77 -11.65
CA GLN A 42 0.22 -1.14 -13.02
C GLN A 42 0.84 0.05 -13.73
N ILE A 43 2.10 -0.10 -14.15
CA ILE A 43 2.81 0.90 -14.94
C ILE A 43 2.99 0.32 -16.34
N LYS A 44 2.37 0.95 -17.34
CA LYS A 44 2.58 0.62 -18.76
C LYS A 44 3.33 1.78 -19.41
N SER A 45 4.51 1.50 -19.93
CA SER A 45 5.35 2.47 -20.63
C SER A 45 5.53 2.05 -22.08
N ARG A 46 5.28 2.97 -23.01
CA ARG A 46 5.70 2.86 -24.41
C ARG A 46 6.89 3.79 -24.61
N PRO A 47 8.09 3.26 -24.93
CA PRO A 47 9.27 4.09 -25.15
C PRO A 47 9.13 4.93 -26.42
N ILE A 48 9.82 6.06 -26.47
CA ILE A 48 9.94 6.92 -27.66
C ILE A 48 10.60 6.11 -28.77
N LYS A 49 10.02 6.16 -29.98
CA LYS A 49 10.68 5.61 -31.18
C LYS A 49 11.22 6.75 -32.03
N LEU A 50 12.50 6.67 -32.38
CA LEU A 50 13.19 7.65 -33.19
C LEU A 50 13.50 7.04 -34.56
N ASN A 51 12.96 7.64 -35.61
CA ASN A 51 13.22 7.30 -37.00
C ASN A 51 14.07 8.40 -37.61
N ILE A 52 15.31 8.08 -38.00
CA ILE A 52 16.25 9.01 -38.60
C ILE A 52 16.52 8.56 -40.04
N ASP A 53 16.10 9.37 -41.00
CA ASP A 53 16.46 9.19 -42.41
C ASP A 53 17.64 10.10 -42.76
N THR A 54 18.72 9.50 -43.26
CA THR A 54 19.97 10.15 -43.62
C THR A 54 20.26 10.11 -45.12
N PHE A 55 19.29 9.71 -45.95
CA PHE A 55 19.50 9.51 -47.38
C PHE A 55 19.98 10.78 -48.09
N GLU A 56 19.25 11.89 -47.95
CA GLU A 56 19.62 13.17 -48.59
C GLU A 56 20.89 13.78 -47.96
N THR A 57 21.06 13.66 -46.64
CA THR A 57 22.28 14.09 -45.93
C THR A 57 23.53 13.37 -46.45
N LYS A 58 23.44 12.06 -46.70
CA LYS A 58 24.57 11.30 -47.27
C LYS A 58 24.83 11.70 -48.71
N LYS A 59 23.77 11.93 -49.50
CA LYS A 59 23.87 12.38 -50.89
C LYS A 59 24.57 13.72 -51.00
N SER A 60 24.25 14.69 -50.15
CA SER A 60 24.95 15.99 -50.13
C SER A 60 26.37 15.93 -49.61
N ALA A 61 26.66 14.95 -48.74
CA ALA A 61 28.03 14.65 -48.30
C ALA A 61 28.91 14.00 -49.38
N GLY A 62 28.39 13.71 -50.58
CA GLY A 62 29.09 12.96 -51.61
C GLY A 62 29.04 11.43 -51.41
N ASN A 63 28.34 10.97 -50.39
CA ASN A 63 28.15 9.56 -50.02
C ASN A 63 26.78 9.02 -50.49
N GLY A 64 26.28 9.52 -51.61
CA GLY A 64 25.02 9.08 -52.22
C GLY A 64 25.12 7.72 -52.92
N SER A 65 24.00 7.24 -53.45
CA SER A 65 23.99 6.06 -54.32
C SER A 65 24.77 6.32 -55.61
N VAL A 66 25.38 5.29 -56.19
CA VAL A 66 26.11 5.39 -57.47
C VAL A 66 25.24 6.00 -58.57
N PHE A 67 23.95 5.64 -58.61
CA PHE A 67 23.01 6.21 -59.58
C PHE A 67 22.79 7.71 -59.39
N ASP A 68 22.69 8.17 -58.14
CA ASP A 68 22.55 9.59 -57.82
C ASP A 68 23.80 10.37 -58.23
N SER A 69 24.99 9.83 -57.95
CA SER A 69 26.26 10.42 -58.34
C SER A 69 26.37 10.53 -59.87
N VAL A 70 26.11 9.45 -60.61
CA VAL A 70 26.14 9.46 -62.08
C VAL A 70 25.19 10.50 -62.65
N LYS A 71 23.96 10.60 -62.12
CA LYS A 71 22.97 11.59 -62.56
C LYS A 71 23.46 13.02 -62.29
N SER A 72 24.03 13.28 -61.11
CA SER A 72 24.57 14.58 -60.74
C SER A 72 25.75 14.99 -61.65
N TYR A 73 26.70 14.09 -61.88
CA TYR A 73 27.84 14.35 -62.76
C TYR A 73 27.42 14.54 -64.22
N ALA A 74 26.44 13.77 -64.70
CA ALA A 74 25.91 13.94 -66.06
C ALA A 74 25.23 15.31 -66.24
N ALA A 75 24.47 15.77 -65.24
CA ALA A 75 23.85 17.09 -65.25
C ALA A 75 24.92 18.21 -65.24
N ALA A 76 25.92 18.11 -64.34
CA ALA A 76 27.02 19.05 -64.26
C ALA A 76 27.84 19.10 -65.57
N GLY A 77 28.11 17.95 -66.18
CA GLY A 77 28.80 17.87 -67.47
C GLY A 77 27.99 18.53 -68.61
N ARG A 78 26.67 18.33 -68.62
CA ARG A 78 25.78 18.98 -69.59
C ARG A 78 25.76 20.50 -69.41
N GLU A 79 25.69 20.97 -68.17
CA GLU A 79 25.75 22.40 -67.86
C GLU A 79 27.08 23.01 -68.28
N ALA A 80 28.21 22.36 -67.95
CA ALA A 80 29.53 22.79 -68.35
C ALA A 80 29.68 22.86 -69.89
N ALA A 81 29.13 21.89 -70.61
CA ALA A 81 29.13 21.89 -72.07
C ALA A 81 28.31 23.06 -72.65
N TYR A 82 27.15 23.36 -72.08
CA TYR A 82 26.35 24.51 -72.51
C TYR A 82 27.03 25.85 -72.18
N GLN A 83 27.61 25.99 -70.99
CA GLN A 83 28.38 27.17 -70.61
C GLN A 83 29.57 27.37 -71.54
N ALA A 84 30.30 26.29 -71.87
CA ALA A 84 31.40 26.35 -72.82
C ALA A 84 30.92 26.74 -74.23
N THR A 85 29.80 26.18 -74.71
CA THR A 85 29.22 26.52 -76.02
C THR A 85 28.82 27.99 -76.09
N ALA A 86 28.12 28.49 -75.07
CA ALA A 86 27.73 29.89 -74.98
C ALA A 86 28.96 30.82 -74.97
N ARG A 87 29.99 30.45 -74.21
CA ARG A 87 31.26 31.18 -74.17
C ARG A 87 31.96 31.18 -75.53
N TYR A 88 32.07 30.04 -76.20
CA TYR A 88 32.69 29.98 -77.53
C TYR A 88 31.90 30.78 -78.58
N GLY A 89 30.58 30.81 -78.50
CA GLY A 89 29.76 31.68 -79.34
C GLY A 89 30.05 33.16 -79.11
N GLN A 90 30.21 33.58 -77.85
CA GLN A 90 30.60 34.95 -77.50
C GLN A 90 32.01 35.29 -77.98
N GLU A 91 33.00 34.41 -77.73
CA GLU A 91 34.37 34.57 -78.20
C GLU A 91 34.42 34.67 -79.74
N GLY A 92 33.66 33.82 -80.44
CA GLY A 92 33.54 33.85 -81.90
C GLY A 92 32.92 35.14 -82.43
N ASN A 93 31.92 35.69 -81.74
CA ASN A 93 31.32 36.98 -82.12
C ASN A 93 32.32 38.14 -81.98
N ILE A 94 33.12 38.15 -80.91
CA ILE A 94 34.18 39.17 -80.70
C ILE A 94 35.23 39.10 -81.82
N LEU A 95 35.62 37.89 -82.23
CA LEU A 95 36.57 37.70 -83.35
C LEU A 95 36.03 38.11 -84.72
N MET A 96 34.71 38.19 -84.89
CA MET A 96 34.07 38.61 -86.13
C MET A 96 33.80 40.13 -86.19
N ASP A 97 33.58 40.77 -85.04
CA ASP A 97 33.23 42.18 -84.93
C ASP A 97 34.45 43.13 -84.87
N VAL A 98 35.59 42.63 -84.38
CA VAL A 98 36.83 43.40 -84.24
C VAL A 98 37.83 42.97 -85.32
N GLU A 99 38.39 43.91 -86.09
CA GLU A 99 39.54 43.62 -86.96
C GLU A 99 40.63 42.90 -86.13
N LEU A 100 41.25 41.85 -86.67
CA LEU A 100 42.26 41.00 -86.01
C LEU A 100 43.46 41.82 -85.49
N ASN A 101 43.27 42.47 -84.35
CA ASN A 101 44.19 43.37 -83.67
C ASN A 101 44.37 42.91 -82.21
N ASP A 102 45.43 43.38 -81.55
CA ASP A 102 45.75 43.00 -80.16
C ASP A 102 44.60 43.23 -79.16
N GLU A 103 43.70 44.18 -79.44
CA GLU A 103 42.52 44.49 -78.62
C GLU A 103 41.47 43.37 -78.57
N ALA A 104 41.28 42.62 -79.67
CA ALA A 104 40.34 41.49 -79.69
C ALA A 104 40.82 40.35 -78.78
N PHE A 105 42.13 40.10 -78.75
CA PHE A 105 42.73 39.11 -77.86
C PHE A 105 42.68 39.55 -76.39
N GLN A 106 42.80 40.85 -76.10
CA GLN A 106 42.60 41.39 -74.75
C GLN A 106 41.14 41.24 -74.29
N GLN A 107 40.15 41.56 -75.12
CA GLN A 107 38.73 41.37 -74.77
C GLN A 107 38.38 39.89 -74.52
N ILE A 108 38.96 38.97 -75.30
CA ILE A 108 38.83 37.53 -75.03
C ILE A 108 39.54 37.17 -73.72
N ALA A 109 40.76 37.64 -73.50
CA ALA A 109 41.47 37.41 -72.24
C ALA A 109 40.65 37.89 -71.04
N ASP A 110 40.05 39.06 -71.11
CA ASP A 110 39.16 39.61 -70.08
C ASP A 110 37.85 38.84 -69.95
N LEU A 111 37.27 38.31 -71.03
CA LEU A 111 36.09 37.43 -70.94
C LEU A 111 36.44 36.10 -70.24
N ARG A 112 37.65 35.58 -70.49
CA ARG A 112 38.15 34.34 -69.90
C ARG A 112 38.61 34.51 -68.45
N LEU A 113 39.22 35.64 -68.13
CA LEU A 113 39.87 35.92 -66.84
C LEU A 113 39.04 36.82 -65.92
N GLY A 114 38.21 37.71 -66.46
CA GLY A 114 37.32 38.61 -65.72
C GLY A 114 36.21 37.88 -64.96
N ASN A 115 35.91 36.63 -65.33
CA ASN A 115 35.06 35.75 -64.53
C ASN A 115 35.77 35.13 -63.31
N ASN A 116 37.09 35.36 -63.16
CA ASN A 116 37.86 35.03 -61.95
C ASN A 116 37.92 36.20 -60.97
N GLU A 117 36.92 37.10 -60.96
CA GLU A 117 36.65 37.83 -59.73
C GLU A 117 36.55 36.81 -58.61
N HIS A 118 37.37 36.96 -57.57
CA HIS A 118 37.45 36.08 -56.42
C HIS A 118 36.09 36.02 -55.72
N LYS A 119 35.14 35.25 -56.27
CA LYS A 119 33.78 35.09 -55.79
C LYS A 119 33.82 34.24 -54.54
N THR A 120 34.10 34.91 -53.42
CA THR A 120 34.04 34.42 -52.04
C THR A 120 34.93 33.20 -51.76
N PRO A 121 35.42 33.00 -50.52
CA PRO A 121 36.02 31.73 -50.18
C PRO A 121 34.96 30.65 -50.43
N ASN A 122 35.30 29.65 -51.23
CA ASN A 122 34.42 28.57 -51.71
C ASN A 122 34.07 27.60 -50.56
N ILE A 123 33.57 28.13 -49.44
CA ILE A 123 33.22 27.40 -48.23
C ILE A 123 31.85 26.78 -48.47
N LYS A 124 31.87 25.50 -48.83
CA LYS A 124 30.68 24.67 -48.91
C LYS A 124 30.51 23.90 -47.60
N TRP A 125 29.35 24.03 -46.96
CA TRP A 125 28.98 23.19 -45.83
C TRP A 125 28.63 21.78 -46.34
N ILE A 126 29.29 20.78 -45.79
CA ILE A 126 29.11 19.37 -46.15
C ILE A 126 28.84 18.60 -44.86
N PRO A 127 27.68 17.93 -44.70
CA PRO A 127 26.51 17.93 -45.60
C PRO A 127 25.75 19.26 -45.60
N ASP A 128 25.08 19.58 -46.71
CA ASP A 128 24.27 20.80 -46.85
C ASP A 128 22.81 20.61 -46.36
N THR A 129 22.39 19.36 -46.21
CA THR A 129 21.00 18.96 -45.92
C THR A 129 20.94 18.19 -44.61
N PRO A 130 20.15 18.66 -43.63
CA PRO A 130 20.00 17.96 -42.36
C PRO A 130 19.24 16.63 -42.55
N PRO A 131 19.42 15.66 -41.63
CA PRO A 131 18.66 14.41 -41.66
C PRO A 131 17.18 14.66 -41.34
N ASP A 132 16.29 13.87 -41.92
CA ASP A 132 14.86 13.88 -41.59
C ASP A 132 14.64 13.05 -40.32
N ILE A 133 14.25 13.71 -39.24
CA ILE A 133 14.07 13.12 -37.93
C ILE A 133 12.59 13.11 -37.59
N LYS A 134 12.02 11.90 -37.48
CA LYS A 134 10.64 11.67 -37.03
C LYS A 134 10.67 10.91 -35.72
N TRP A 135 9.88 11.35 -34.75
CA TRP A 135 9.75 10.63 -33.48
C TRP A 135 8.29 10.34 -33.16
N GLU A 136 8.06 9.14 -32.64
CA GLU A 136 6.79 8.77 -32.01
C GLU A 136 6.91 9.04 -30.51
N PRO A 137 6.06 9.90 -29.92
CA PRO A 137 6.13 10.22 -28.51
C PRO A 137 5.89 8.97 -27.67
N GLY A 138 6.65 8.85 -26.58
CA GLY A 138 6.42 7.82 -25.58
C GLY A 138 5.16 8.12 -24.76
N ASP A 139 4.56 7.08 -24.20
CA ASP A 139 3.36 7.19 -23.37
C ASP A 139 3.56 6.42 -22.06
N LEU A 140 3.14 7.01 -20.95
CA LEU A 140 3.23 6.43 -19.61
C LEU A 140 1.84 6.40 -18.98
N THR A 141 1.27 5.21 -18.87
CA THR A 141 0.01 4.98 -18.17
C THR A 141 0.28 4.37 -16.80
N ILE A 142 -0.03 5.10 -15.73
CA ILE A 142 0.03 4.61 -14.35
C ILE A 142 -1.39 4.39 -13.87
N LYS A 143 -1.71 3.15 -13.47
CA LYS A 143 -2.98 2.80 -12.79
C LYS A 143 -2.68 2.40 -11.36
N TYR A 144 -3.33 3.06 -10.42
CA TYR A 144 -3.15 2.82 -8.99
C TYR A 144 -4.51 2.53 -8.34
N GLU A 145 -4.57 1.45 -7.58
CA GLU A 145 -5.71 1.07 -6.76
C GLU A 145 -5.25 0.92 -5.30
N MET A 146 -5.97 1.56 -4.37
CA MET A 146 -5.65 1.49 -2.94
C MET A 146 -6.11 0.17 -2.33
N ASP A 147 -5.39 -0.28 -1.30
CA ASP A 147 -5.80 -1.42 -0.46
C ASP A 147 -7.15 -1.12 0.21
N LYS A 148 -8.05 -2.11 0.23
CA LYS A 148 -9.30 -2.06 1.00
C LYS A 148 -9.16 -2.95 2.23
N ILE A 149 -9.50 -2.41 3.40
CA ILE A 149 -9.46 -3.14 4.67
C ILE A 149 -10.85 -3.11 5.28
N ASN A 150 -11.41 -4.29 5.56
CA ASN A 150 -12.66 -4.46 6.27
C ASN A 150 -12.39 -5.08 7.64
N PHE A 151 -12.99 -4.51 8.69
CA PHE A 151 -12.94 -5.01 10.06
C PHE A 151 -14.33 -5.49 10.45
N ASP A 152 -14.46 -6.79 10.75
CA ASP A 152 -15.65 -7.35 11.38
C ASP A 152 -15.32 -7.63 12.85
N PHE A 153 -15.97 -6.88 13.75
CA PHE A 153 -15.78 -6.99 15.19
C PHE A 153 -17.04 -7.56 15.83
N LYS A 154 -16.96 -8.82 16.28
CA LYS A 154 -18.07 -9.51 16.94
C LYS A 154 -17.88 -9.43 18.44
N GLN A 155 -18.57 -8.47 19.07
CA GLN A 155 -18.58 -8.34 20.53
C GLN A 155 -19.64 -9.26 21.14
N HIS A 156 -19.19 -10.32 21.81
CA HIS A 156 -20.08 -11.17 22.60
C HIS A 156 -20.32 -10.52 23.98
N THR A 157 -21.53 -10.00 24.21
CA THR A 157 -21.93 -9.49 25.53
C THR A 157 -22.16 -10.68 26.46
N THR A 158 -21.29 -10.84 27.46
CA THR A 158 -21.37 -11.96 28.40
C THR A 158 -22.58 -11.83 29.33
N PRO A 159 -23.45 -12.85 29.44
CA PRO A 159 -24.45 -12.89 30.50
C PRO A 159 -23.75 -13.19 31.84
N LEU A 160 -23.82 -12.24 32.79
CA LEU A 160 -23.32 -12.46 34.16
C LEU A 160 -24.24 -13.46 34.89
N LYS A 161 -23.70 -14.63 35.27
CA LYS A 161 -24.45 -15.62 36.06
C LYS A 161 -24.26 -15.36 37.56
N PHE A 162 -25.33 -14.90 38.19
CA PHE A 162 -25.39 -14.73 39.65
C PHE A 162 -25.84 -16.03 40.33
N ILE A 163 -25.05 -16.52 41.29
CA ILE A 163 -25.42 -17.65 42.13
C ILE A 163 -25.71 -17.11 43.53
N PRO A 164 -26.99 -17.09 43.97
CA PRO A 164 -27.35 -16.57 45.29
C PRO A 164 -26.73 -17.44 46.39
N GLY A 165 -26.30 -16.78 47.48
CA GLY A 165 -25.86 -17.47 48.69
C GLY A 165 -27.05 -18.01 49.47
N ASP A 166 -26.81 -19.05 50.26
CA ASP A 166 -27.83 -19.73 51.06
C ASP A 166 -27.39 -19.83 52.53
N ILE A 167 -28.38 -19.83 53.41
CA ILE A 167 -28.19 -19.89 54.86
C ILE A 167 -29.06 -21.02 55.41
N GLU A 168 -28.39 -22.02 55.99
CA GLU A 168 -29.05 -23.15 56.63
C GLU A 168 -28.83 -23.08 58.16
N PHE A 169 -29.92 -23.21 58.93
CA PHE A 169 -29.89 -23.32 60.38
C PHE A 169 -30.07 -24.78 60.78
N ILE A 170 -29.06 -25.37 61.42
CA ILE A 170 -29.09 -26.76 61.87
C ILE A 170 -29.22 -26.76 63.40
N MET A 171 -30.31 -27.32 63.92
CA MET A 171 -30.51 -27.45 65.37
C MET A 171 -29.77 -28.69 65.88
N THR A 172 -28.67 -28.47 66.58
CA THR A 172 -27.82 -29.55 67.12
C THR A 172 -28.32 -30.04 68.48
N GLN A 173 -28.95 -29.16 69.28
CA GLN A 173 -29.51 -29.52 70.59
C GLN A 173 -30.92 -28.94 70.75
N ARG A 174 -31.88 -29.80 71.07
CA ARG A 174 -33.27 -29.40 71.37
C ARG A 174 -33.38 -28.92 72.82
N PRO A 175 -34.24 -27.92 73.09
CA PRO A 175 -34.49 -27.47 74.45
C PRO A 175 -35.31 -28.52 75.19
N GLU A 176 -34.88 -28.86 76.40
CA GLU A 176 -35.56 -29.84 77.25
C GLU A 176 -35.55 -29.35 78.71
N VAL A 177 -36.63 -29.64 79.44
CA VAL A 177 -36.75 -29.36 80.87
C VAL A 177 -36.84 -30.67 81.61
N ILE A 178 -35.82 -30.98 82.41
CA ILE A 178 -35.76 -32.19 83.22
C ILE A 178 -36.16 -31.80 84.64
N ILE A 179 -37.29 -32.35 85.10
CA ILE A 179 -37.81 -32.13 86.45
C ILE A 179 -37.56 -33.41 87.25
N THR A 180 -36.71 -33.33 88.27
CA THR A 180 -36.40 -34.45 89.16
C THR A 180 -36.88 -34.16 90.58
N TYR A 181 -37.61 -35.10 91.17
CA TYR A 181 -38.02 -35.04 92.58
C TYR A 181 -36.87 -35.51 93.47
N VAL A 182 -36.44 -34.67 94.40
CA VAL A 182 -35.31 -34.91 95.32
C VAL A 182 -35.76 -34.99 96.78
N GLY A 183 -37.07 -34.95 97.03
CA GLY A 183 -37.63 -35.20 98.36
C GLY A 183 -37.51 -36.68 98.75
N GLY A 184 -37.26 -36.94 100.04
CA GLY A 184 -37.31 -38.30 100.57
C GLY A 184 -38.72 -38.89 100.44
N PRO A 185 -38.85 -40.23 100.39
CA PRO A 185 -40.15 -40.90 100.34
C PRO A 185 -41.03 -40.47 101.52
N LEU A 186 -42.26 -40.04 101.22
CA LEU A 186 -43.24 -39.67 102.24
C LEU A 186 -43.87 -40.96 102.81
N TYR A 187 -43.48 -41.34 104.03
CA TYR A 187 -44.03 -42.51 104.72
C TYR A 187 -45.29 -42.13 105.52
N VAL A 188 -46.42 -42.78 105.22
CA VAL A 188 -47.68 -42.62 105.97
C VAL A 188 -48.27 -44.03 106.22
N PRO A 189 -48.52 -44.45 107.48
CA PRO A 189 -48.31 -43.73 108.74
C PRO A 189 -46.83 -43.42 109.04
N PRO A 190 -46.52 -42.37 109.83
CA PRO A 190 -45.14 -41.96 110.15
C PRO A 190 -44.26 -43.06 110.75
N SER A 191 -44.87 -44.08 111.34
CA SER A 191 -44.22 -45.28 111.87
C SER A 191 -43.58 -46.19 110.80
N ALA A 192 -43.87 -45.98 109.52
CA ALA A 192 -43.26 -46.71 108.42
C ALA A 192 -41.91 -46.12 107.95
N ASP A 193 -41.49 -44.97 108.50
CA ASP A 193 -40.18 -44.40 108.25
C ASP A 193 -39.09 -45.20 109.00
N PRO A 194 -38.07 -45.76 108.31
CA PRO A 194 -37.00 -46.52 108.94
C PRO A 194 -36.23 -45.79 110.05
N GLY A 195 -36.33 -44.45 110.10
CA GLY A 195 -35.73 -43.61 111.14
C GLY A 195 -36.68 -43.16 112.25
N TYR A 196 -37.91 -43.67 112.32
CA TYR A 196 -38.91 -43.24 113.30
C TYR A 196 -38.59 -43.71 114.72
N VAL A 197 -38.51 -42.77 115.66
CA VAL A 197 -38.38 -43.04 117.11
C VAL A 197 -39.61 -42.47 117.79
N GLU A 198 -40.32 -43.29 118.56
CA GLU A 198 -41.54 -42.92 119.28
C GLU A 198 -41.15 -42.04 120.48
N THR A 199 -41.54 -40.78 120.46
CA THR A 199 -41.31 -39.84 121.57
C THR A 199 -42.29 -40.16 122.69
N GLU A 200 -41.81 -40.64 123.84
CA GLU A 200 -42.61 -40.72 125.08
C GLU A 200 -42.73 -39.32 125.71
N GLU A 201 -43.99 -38.94 125.99
CA GLU A 201 -44.58 -37.66 126.46
C GLU A 201 -44.98 -36.61 125.39
#